data_AF-A0A1S8DEK6-F1
#
_entry.id   AF-A0A1S8DEK6-F1
#
_cell.length_a   1.000
_cell.length_b   1.000
_cell.length_c   1.000
_cell.angle_alpha   90.00
_cell.angle_beta   90.00
_cell.angle_gamma   90.00
#
_symmetry.space_group_name_H-M   'P 1'
#
loop_
_entity.id
_entity.type
_entity.pdbx_description
1 polymer ?
#
loop_
_entity_poly.entity_id
_entity_poly.type
_entity_poly.pdbx_seq_one_letter_code
_entity_poly.pdbx_strand_id
1 'polypeptide(L)'
;MIDALKVVVAGASERCAEIDQALERAGLEYQLICEPDSCQDAPLCRWLKPERMNQAGRVRAELEEAIATLERTRHAFRSRQLADLRYRLQGLLRSLSEEPR
;
A
#
# COMPACT_ATOMS: atom_id res chain seq x y z
N MET A 1 -24.61 1.79 2.48
CA MET A 1 -24.00 3.11 2.71
C MET A 1 -22.92 3.25 1.67
N ILE A 2 -23.08 4.17 0.72
CA ILE A 2 -21.99 4.52 -0.18
C ILE A 2 -21.05 5.35 0.69
N ASP A 3 -19.87 4.82 0.99
CA ASP A 3 -18.81 5.57 1.66
C ASP A 3 -18.71 6.94 1.00
N ALA A 4 -18.66 8.00 1.81
CA ALA A 4 -18.43 9.35 1.30
C ALA A 4 -17.22 9.32 0.36
N LEU A 5 -17.36 9.91 -0.83
CA LEU A 5 -16.33 9.90 -1.86
C LEU A 5 -15.10 10.68 -1.34
N LYS A 6 -14.20 9.97 -0.68
CA LYS A 6 -12.94 10.50 -0.16
C LYS A 6 -12.02 10.79 -1.33
N VAL A 7 -11.73 12.06 -1.59
CA VAL A 7 -10.81 12.47 -2.66
C VAL A 7 -9.38 12.39 -2.14
N VAL A 8 -8.54 11.59 -2.78
CA VAL A 8 -7.10 11.55 -2.46
C VAL A 8 -6.37 12.53 -3.37
N VAL A 9 -5.68 13.49 -2.76
CA VAL A 9 -4.92 14.53 -3.48
C VAL A 9 -3.44 14.38 -3.13
N ALA A 10 -2.59 14.26 -4.15
CA ALA A 10 -1.14 14.28 -3.99
C ALA A 10 -0.61 15.66 -4.38
N GLY A 11 0.14 16.29 -3.48
CA GLY A 11 0.68 17.63 -3.66
C GLY A 11 2.18 17.66 -3.48
N ALA A 12 2.84 18.65 -4.10
CA ALA A 12 4.23 18.96 -3.76
C ALA A 12 4.29 19.47 -2.31
N SER A 13 5.28 18.99 -1.55
CA SER A 13 5.38 19.20 -0.10
C SER A 13 5.37 20.68 0.27
N GLU A 14 5.97 21.54 -0.56
CA GLU A 14 6.03 22.99 -0.40
C GLU A 14 4.67 23.72 -0.53
N ARG A 15 3.67 23.08 -1.14
CA ARG A 15 2.33 23.67 -1.39
C ARG A 15 1.23 23.00 -0.62
N CYS A 16 1.57 22.07 0.27
CA CYS A 16 0.56 21.30 0.95
C CYS A 16 -0.37 22.14 1.83
N ALA A 17 0.15 23.14 2.53
CA ALA A 17 -0.70 24.05 3.31
C ALA A 17 -1.70 24.83 2.45
N GLU A 18 -1.32 25.20 1.22
CA GLU A 18 -2.19 25.90 0.28
C GLU A 18 -3.27 24.97 -0.28
N ILE A 19 -2.90 23.73 -0.60
CA ILE A 19 -3.80 22.70 -1.11
C ILE A 19 -4.81 22.31 -0.01
N ASP A 20 -4.33 22.13 1.22
CA ASP A 20 -5.16 21.81 2.38
C ASP A 20 -6.23 22.89 2.59
N GLN A 21 -5.83 24.17 2.66
CA GLN A 21 -6.78 25.28 2.74
C GLN A 21 -7.77 25.33 1.57
N ALA A 22 -7.33 25.02 0.35
CA ALA A 22 -8.21 25.02 -0.81
C ALA A 22 -9.27 23.91 -0.72
N LEU A 23 -8.87 22.73 -0.23
CA LEU A 23 -9.76 21.57 -0.07
C LEU A 23 -10.73 21.74 1.11
N GLU A 24 -10.27 22.31 2.24
CA GLU A 24 -11.15 22.71 3.35
C GLU A 24 -12.22 23.70 2.90
N ARG A 25 -11.82 24.76 2.16
CA ARG A 25 -12.77 25.76 1.62
C ARG A 25 -13.75 25.15 0.62
N ALA A 26 -13.36 24.11 -0.09
CA ALA A 26 -14.23 23.39 -1.00
C ALA A 26 -15.24 22.47 -0.26
N GLY A 27 -15.07 22.27 1.05
CA GLY A 27 -15.95 21.41 1.85
C GLY A 27 -15.92 19.94 1.43
N LEU A 28 -14.79 19.50 0.86
CA LEU A 28 -14.62 18.12 0.42
C LEU A 28 -14.14 17.27 1.61
N GLU A 29 -14.54 16.00 1.64
CA GLU A 29 -13.83 15.01 2.44
C GLU A 29 -12.64 14.51 1.63
N TYR A 30 -11.42 14.77 2.12
CA TYR A 30 -10.20 14.46 1.39
C TYR A 30 -9.11 13.86 2.27
N GLN A 31 -8.13 13.26 1.60
CA GLN A 31 -6.84 12.89 2.18
C GLN A 31 -5.74 13.52 1.35
N LEU A 32 -4.97 14.41 1.97
CA LEU A 32 -3.84 15.06 1.34
C LEU A 32 -2.56 14.28 1.64
N ILE A 33 -1.84 13.89 0.58
CA ILE A 33 -0.56 13.20 0.66
C ILE A 33 0.53 14.18 0.21
N CYS A 34 1.30 14.68 1.18
CA CYS A 34 2.31 15.73 1.00
C CYS A 34 3.72 15.20 0.87
N GLU A 35 3.97 14.09 1.55
CA GLU A 35 5.22 13.36 1.45
C GLU A 35 4.88 11.94 1.01
N PRO A 36 5.76 11.28 0.25
CA PRO A 36 5.56 9.89 -0.13
C PRO A 36 5.31 9.00 1.09
N ASP A 37 5.96 9.32 2.20
CA ASP A 37 5.89 8.63 3.49
C ASP A 37 4.56 8.91 4.25
N SER A 38 3.79 9.94 3.83
CA SER A 38 2.47 10.30 4.36
C SER A 38 1.31 9.50 3.73
N CYS A 39 1.60 8.59 2.79
CA CYS A 39 0.61 7.64 2.28
C CYS A 39 0.20 6.71 3.44
N GLN A 40 -0.94 6.98 4.10
CA GLN A 40 -1.46 6.08 5.15
C GLN A 40 -1.83 4.71 4.57
N ASP A 41 -2.20 4.66 3.29
CA ASP A 41 -2.38 3.44 2.49
C ASP A 41 -1.06 2.95 1.84
N ALA A 42 0.10 3.30 2.39
CA ALA A 42 1.43 2.85 1.94
C ALA A 42 1.53 1.38 1.49
N PRO A 43 0.82 0.39 2.09
CA PRO A 43 0.74 -0.96 1.55
C PRO A 43 0.38 -1.07 0.05
N LEU A 44 -0.34 -0.09 -0.52
CA LEU A 44 -0.77 -0.09 -1.94
C LEU A 44 0.04 0.86 -2.82
N CYS A 45 0.89 1.70 -2.22
CA CYS A 45 1.68 2.73 -2.90
C CYS A 45 2.91 2.09 -3.62
N ARG A 46 2.70 1.27 -4.67
CA ARG A 46 3.77 0.59 -5.44
C ARG A 46 4.73 1.50 -6.23
N TRP A 47 4.36 2.77 -6.41
CA TRP A 47 5.16 3.77 -7.12
C TRP A 47 6.23 4.42 -6.23
N LEU A 48 6.11 4.22 -4.91
CA LEU A 48 7.11 4.62 -3.94
C LEU A 48 8.26 3.62 -3.93
N LYS A 49 9.50 4.12 -3.94
CA LYS A 49 10.66 3.24 -3.73
C LYS A 49 10.61 2.66 -2.30
N PRO A 50 11.10 1.42 -2.08
CA PRO A 50 11.05 0.76 -0.77
C PRO A 50 11.62 1.61 0.38
N GLU A 51 12.64 2.44 0.11
CA GLU A 51 13.29 3.29 1.11
C GLU A 51 12.35 4.39 1.66
N ARG A 52 11.31 4.75 0.90
CA ARG A 52 10.33 5.78 1.26
C ARG A 52 8.99 5.21 1.72
N MET A 53 8.84 3.88 1.72
CA MET A 53 7.65 3.23 2.27
C MET A 53 7.73 3.18 3.79
N ASN A 54 6.59 3.34 4.46
CA ASN A 54 6.46 3.05 5.89
C ASN A 54 6.66 1.53 6.16
N GLN A 55 6.80 1.15 7.43
CA GLN A 55 7.12 -0.24 7.80
C GLN A 55 6.12 -1.25 7.24
N ALA A 56 4.81 -0.96 7.32
CA ALA A 56 3.76 -1.83 6.78
C ALA A 56 3.87 -1.99 5.25
N GLY A 57 4.14 -0.91 4.53
CA GLY A 57 4.36 -0.91 3.10
C GLY A 57 5.58 -1.74 2.68
N ARG A 58 6.69 -1.63 3.42
CA ARG A 58 7.89 -2.44 3.19
C ARG A 58 7.61 -3.93 3.38
N VAL A 59 6.97 -4.31 4.49
CA VAL A 59 6.62 -5.71 4.78
C VAL A 59 5.73 -6.29 3.68
N ARG A 60 4.73 -5.52 3.22
CA ARG A 60 3.88 -5.92 2.12
C ARG A 60 4.65 -6.11 0.81
N ALA A 61 5.51 -5.16 0.44
CA ALA A 61 6.32 -5.23 -0.77
C ALA A 61 7.21 -6.49 -0.79
N GLU A 62 7.88 -6.79 0.32
CA GLU A 62 8.71 -7.99 0.49
C GLU A 62 7.89 -9.29 0.35
N LEU A 63 6.67 -9.33 0.92
CA LEU A 63 5.79 -10.48 0.78
C LEU A 63 5.33 -10.68 -0.67
N GLU A 64 4.97 -9.61 -1.38
CA GLU A 64 4.60 -9.65 -2.80
C GLU A 64 5.78 -10.13 -3.67
N GLU A 65 7.00 -9.67 -3.39
CA GLU A 65 8.21 -10.10 -4.09
C GLU A 65 8.55 -11.58 -3.82
N ALA A 66 8.43 -12.03 -2.57
CA ALA A 66 8.64 -13.43 -2.21
C ALA A 66 7.65 -14.35 -2.94
N ILE A 67 6.37 -13.97 -3.00
CA ILE A 67 5.34 -14.70 -3.75
C ILE A 67 5.68 -14.72 -5.24
N ALA A 68 5.99 -13.57 -5.83
CA ALA A 68 6.35 -13.47 -7.25
C ALA A 68 7.61 -14.29 -7.60
N THR A 69 8.55 -14.41 -6.67
CA THR A 69 9.75 -15.25 -6.81
C THR A 69 9.38 -16.73 -6.79
N LEU A 70 8.51 -17.15 -5.87
CA LEU A 70 8.00 -18.53 -5.84
C LEU A 70 7.23 -18.87 -7.14
N GLU A 71 6.45 -17.94 -7.69
CA GLU A 71 5.69 -18.13 -8.93
C GLU A 71 6.57 -18.17 -10.19
N ARG A 72 7.64 -17.36 -10.25
CA ARG A 72 8.61 -17.39 -11.35
C ARG A 72 9.49 -18.64 -11.33
N THR A 73 9.62 -19.30 -10.19
CA THR A 73 10.45 -20.49 -10.06
C THR A 73 9.66 -21.72 -10.53
N ARG A 74 9.84 -22.13 -11.79
CA ARG A 74 9.14 -23.30 -12.40
C ARG A 74 9.21 -24.59 -11.58
N HIS A 75 10.21 -24.72 -10.70
CA HIS A 75 10.41 -25.88 -9.81
C HIS A 75 9.57 -25.82 -8.52
N ALA A 76 9.05 -24.66 -8.14
CA ALA A 76 8.22 -24.49 -6.95
C ALA A 76 6.89 -25.25 -7.05
N PHE A 77 6.33 -25.39 -8.25
CA PHE A 77 5.06 -26.09 -8.48
C PHE A 77 5.13 -27.61 -8.31
N ARG A 78 6.33 -28.20 -8.24
CA ARG A 78 6.49 -29.65 -7.94
C ARG A 78 6.69 -29.94 -6.45
N SER A 79 7.00 -28.92 -5.65
CA SER A 79 7.22 -29.08 -4.21
C SER A 79 5.97 -28.67 -3.45
N ARG A 80 5.36 -29.63 -2.75
CA ARG A 80 4.24 -29.37 -1.84
C ARG A 80 4.61 -28.34 -0.77
N GLN A 81 5.84 -28.38 -0.25
CA GLN A 81 6.31 -27.42 0.75
C GLN A 81 6.37 -25.98 0.22
N LEU A 82 6.74 -25.78 -1.05
CA LEU A 82 6.77 -24.45 -1.66
C LEU A 82 5.36 -23.94 -2.01
N ALA A 83 4.44 -24.84 -2.39
CA ALA A 83 3.03 -24.51 -2.54
C ALA A 83 2.40 -24.09 -1.21
N ASP A 84 2.67 -24.82 -0.12
CA ASP A 84 2.19 -24.51 1.24
C ASP A 84 2.80 -23.19 1.77
N LEU A 85 4.06 -22.91 1.46
CA LEU A 85 4.69 -21.63 1.79
C LEU A 85 3.99 -20.48 1.06
N ARG A 86 3.76 -20.60 -0.25
CA ARG A 86 3.04 -19.58 -1.03
C ARG A 86 1.66 -19.30 -0.44
N TYR A 87 0.90 -20.34 -0.09
CA TYR A 87 -0.43 -20.18 0.49
C TYR A 87 -0.39 -19.41 1.83
N ARG A 88 0.58 -19.71 2.69
CA ARG A 88 0.77 -18.98 3.96
C ARG A 88 1.14 -17.51 3.74
N LEU A 89 2.04 -17.22 2.80
CA LEU A 89 2.42 -15.84 2.46
C LEU A 89 1.22 -15.05 1.89
N GLN A 90 0.43 -15.66 1.01
CA GLN A 90 -0.81 -15.06 0.50
C GLN A 90 -1.84 -14.82 1.61
N GLY A 91 -1.90 -15.70 2.60
CA GLY A 91 -2.70 -15.51 3.82
C GLY A 91 -2.27 -14.27 4.60
N LEU A 92 -0.97 -14.16 4.91
CA LEU A 92 -0.40 -13.00 5.62
C LEU A 92 -0.62 -11.68 4.88
N LEU A 93 -0.45 -11.69 3.55
CA LEU A 93 -0.67 -10.51 2.71
C LEU A 93 -2.12 -10.03 2.76
N ARG A 94 -3.09 -10.95 2.80
CA ARG A 94 -4.52 -10.61 2.98
C ARG A 94 -4.77 -10.04 4.35
N SER A 95 -4.23 -10.64 5.42
CA SER A 95 -4.39 -10.13 6.78
C SER A 95 -3.84 -8.71 6.93
N LEU A 96 -2.69 -8.40 6.32
CA LEU A 96 -2.12 -7.03 6.30
C LEU A 96 -2.96 -6.03 5.48
N SER A 97 -3.84 -6.51 4.60
CA SER A 97 -4.76 -5.67 3.82
C SER A 97 -6.11 -5.48 4.52
N GLU A 98 -6.46 -6.41 5.41
CA GLU A 98 -7.71 -6.42 6.17
C GLU A 98 -7.57 -5.73 7.53
N GLU A 99 -6.34 -5.46 8.00
CA GLU A 99 -6.07 -4.77 9.25
C GLU A 99 -6.47 -3.29 9.12
N PRO A 100 -7.61 -2.86 9.69
CA PRO A 100 -8.06 -1.49 9.61
C PRO A 100 -7.55 -0.78 10.88
N ARG A 101 -6.60 0.15 10.76
CA ARG A 101 -6.40 1.27 11.70
C ARG A 101 -5.27 2.20 11.28
#